data_AF-A0A7Y2AG40-F1
#
_entry.id   AF-A0A7Y2AG40-F1
#
_cell.length_a   1.000
_cell.length_b   1.000
_cell.length_c   1.000
_cell.angle_alpha   90.00
_cell.angle_beta   90.00
_cell.angle_gamma   90.00
#
_symmetry.space_group_name_H-M   'P 1'
#
loop_
_entity.id
_entity.type
_entity.pdbx_description
1 polymer ?
#
loop_
_entity_poly.entity_id
_entity_poly.type
_entity_poly.pdbx_seq_one_letter_code
_entity_poly.pdbx_strand_id
1 'polypeptide(L)'
;MANRRHAVITLGRLHSALGTVQNELDRHGLWNDRLYDVDVYLTGCGFAYGWQMHRSTGHIKIPAISINRISEFVFGGPRRTLRDLLRHEYAHAIADTHRGLIRSRQFSDAFGSSHDSCIEAKYCETEHVTHYAATDSSEDFAEVFMYFLKHRGRLPHRFQTPSIRSKWRFVRQLSAVIGNHQRRW
;
A
#
# COMPACT_ATOMS: atom_id res chain seq x y z
N MET A 1 32.26 0.42 1.93
CA MET A 1 31.86 1.66 2.62
C MET A 1 30.42 2.00 2.25
N ALA A 2 29.48 1.80 3.17
CA ALA A 2 28.05 2.02 2.92
C ALA A 2 27.75 3.53 2.84
N ASN A 3 27.06 3.94 1.78
CA ASN A 3 26.76 5.33 1.48
C ASN A 3 25.72 5.87 2.51
N ARG A 4 26.14 6.76 3.42
CA ARG A 4 25.37 7.39 4.52
C ARG A 4 24.10 8.17 4.08
N ARG A 5 23.76 8.21 2.79
CA ARG A 5 22.70 9.05 2.19
C ARG A 5 21.27 8.48 2.31
N HIS A 6 21.05 7.36 2.98
CA HIS A 6 19.75 6.68 3.04
C HIS A 6 19.09 6.64 4.42
N ALA A 7 19.78 7.05 5.50
CA ALA A 7 19.26 6.97 6.86
C ALA A 7 18.30 8.12 7.24
N VAL A 8 18.37 9.25 6.54
CA VAL A 8 17.57 10.45 6.83
C VAL A 8 16.71 10.81 5.62
N ILE A 9 15.38 10.79 5.81
CA ILE A 9 14.43 11.34 4.84
C ILE A 9 14.33 12.83 5.08
N THR A 10 14.91 13.62 4.17
CA THR A 10 14.70 15.07 4.14
C THR A 10 13.30 15.38 3.62
N LEU A 11 12.69 16.47 4.08
CA LEU A 11 11.35 16.92 3.63
C LEU A 11 11.25 17.02 2.10
N GLY A 12 12.28 17.53 1.41
CA GLY A 12 12.30 17.62 -0.05
C GLY A 12 12.26 16.26 -0.77
N ARG A 13 12.88 15.22 -0.20
CA ARG A 13 12.80 13.84 -0.74
C ARG A 13 11.43 13.23 -0.52
N LEU A 14 10.81 13.52 0.64
CA LEU A 14 9.44 13.10 0.89
C LEU A 14 8.49 13.78 -0.09
N HIS A 15 8.56 15.10 -0.26
CA HIS A 15 7.71 15.84 -1.20
C HIS A 15 7.84 15.33 -2.64
N SER A 16 9.07 15.09 -3.11
CA SER A 16 9.31 14.56 -4.45
C SER A 16 8.73 13.15 -4.63
N ALA A 17 8.93 12.27 -3.64
CA ALA A 17 8.36 10.92 -3.67
C ALA A 17 6.83 10.94 -3.59
N LEU A 18 6.28 11.81 -2.75
CA LEU A 18 4.85 12.01 -2.56
C LEU A 18 4.19 12.49 -3.86
N GLY A 19 4.70 13.57 -4.47
CA GLY A 19 4.18 14.07 -5.74
C GLY A 19 4.25 13.02 -6.86
N THR A 20 5.28 12.16 -6.86
CA THR A 20 5.35 11.05 -7.81
C THR A 20 4.22 10.04 -7.61
N VAL A 21 3.97 9.64 -6.35
CA VAL A 21 2.95 8.63 -6.03
C VAL A 21 1.53 9.20 -6.20
N GLN A 22 1.30 10.46 -5.84
CA GLN A 22 0.04 11.16 -6.11
C GLN A 22 -0.26 11.20 -7.61
N ASN A 23 0.73 11.54 -8.45
CA ASN A 23 0.59 11.46 -9.91
C ASN A 23 0.35 10.03 -10.42
N GLU A 24 0.83 9.00 -9.73
CA GLU A 24 0.54 7.60 -10.09
C GLU A 24 -0.90 7.22 -9.74
N LEU A 25 -1.38 7.63 -8.55
CA LEU A 25 -2.76 7.45 -8.11
C LEU A 25 -3.75 8.15 -9.06
N ASP A 26 -3.45 9.40 -9.41
CA ASP A 26 -4.26 10.22 -10.32
C ASP A 26 -4.38 9.57 -11.71
N ARG A 27 -3.26 9.10 -12.28
CA ARG A 27 -3.25 8.37 -13.55
C ARG A 27 -4.08 7.09 -13.55
N HIS A 28 -4.39 6.55 -12.39
CA HIS A 28 -5.22 5.36 -12.22
C HIS A 28 -6.66 5.70 -11.80
N GLY A 29 -7.04 6.98 -11.69
CA GLY A 29 -8.38 7.40 -11.25
C GLY A 29 -8.64 7.17 -9.77
N LEU A 30 -7.58 6.98 -8.97
CA LEU A 30 -7.65 6.71 -7.54
C LEU A 30 -7.54 7.99 -6.70
N TRP A 31 -7.01 9.08 -7.28
CA TRP A 31 -6.90 10.37 -6.63
C TRP A 31 -8.25 11.10 -6.68
N ASN A 32 -8.85 11.38 -5.53
CA ASN A 32 -10.12 12.08 -5.39
C ASN A 32 -10.15 12.91 -4.10
N ASP A 33 -11.18 13.73 -3.90
CA ASP A 33 -11.29 14.62 -2.72
C ASP A 33 -11.11 13.88 -1.39
N ARG A 34 -11.62 12.65 -1.27
CA ARG A 34 -11.47 11.84 -0.04
C ARG A 34 -10.05 11.43 0.23
N LEU A 35 -9.26 11.18 -0.82
CA LEU A 35 -7.86 10.83 -0.71
C LEU A 35 -6.97 12.09 -0.61
N TYR A 36 -7.44 13.21 -1.16
CA TYR A 36 -6.83 14.53 -1.00
C TYR A 36 -6.89 15.00 0.46
N ASP A 37 -8.01 14.75 1.14
CA ASP A 37 -8.19 15.02 2.58
C ASP A 37 -7.33 14.13 3.49
N VAL A 38 -6.68 13.09 2.94
CA VAL A 38 -5.71 12.28 3.69
C VAL A 38 -4.38 13.02 3.73
N ASP A 39 -4.25 13.88 4.73
CA ASP A 39 -3.01 14.55 5.04
C ASP A 39 -1.89 13.53 5.38
N VAL A 40 -0.70 13.75 4.80
CA VAL A 40 0.50 12.96 5.07
C VAL A 40 1.43 13.74 6.00
N TYR A 41 1.46 13.38 7.29
CA TYR A 41 2.30 14.06 8.28
C TYR A 41 3.64 13.35 8.47
N LEU A 42 4.74 14.10 8.36
CA LEU A 42 6.07 13.64 8.76
C LEU A 42 6.21 13.76 10.29
N THR A 43 6.36 12.64 11.00
CA THR A 43 6.58 12.63 12.46
C THR A 43 8.04 12.34 12.79
N GLY A 44 8.62 12.94 13.85
CA GLY A 44 10.07 12.88 14.10
C GLY A 44 10.66 11.48 14.31
N CYS A 45 10.10 10.71 15.25
CA CYS A 45 10.51 9.33 15.56
C CYS A 45 9.26 8.49 15.88
N GLY A 46 9.17 7.27 15.37
CA GLY A 46 8.05 6.36 15.67
C GLY A 46 8.43 4.89 15.53
N PHE A 47 7.82 4.02 16.35
CA PHE A 47 8.07 2.57 16.36
C PHE A 47 7.34 1.80 15.24
N ALA A 48 6.43 2.44 14.50
CA ALA A 48 5.67 1.84 13.39
C ALA A 48 6.04 2.46 12.02
N TYR A 49 5.82 1.72 10.93
CA TYR A 49 6.30 2.02 9.56
C TYR A 49 5.68 3.25 8.90
N GLY A 50 4.50 3.58 9.37
CA GLY A 50 3.51 4.52 8.93
C GLY A 50 2.24 4.06 9.65
N TRP A 51 1.37 4.96 10.08
CA TRP A 51 0.06 4.52 10.57
C TRP A 51 -1.03 5.44 10.09
N GLN A 52 -2.10 4.86 9.59
CA GLN A 52 -3.36 5.54 9.45
C GLN A 52 -4.10 5.49 10.79
N MET A 53 -4.58 6.63 11.27
CA MET A 53 -5.37 6.68 12.50
C MET A 53 -6.77 6.10 12.25
N HIS A 54 -6.93 4.79 12.44
CA HIS A 54 -8.22 4.12 12.34
C HIS A 54 -9.20 4.70 13.38
N ARG A 55 -10.36 5.18 12.93
CA ARG A 55 -11.48 5.76 13.73
C ARG A 55 -11.26 7.14 14.37
N SER A 56 -10.35 7.97 13.85
CA SER A 56 -10.35 9.42 14.13
C SER A 56 -10.36 10.26 12.86
N THR A 57 -9.22 10.74 12.36
CA THR A 57 -9.14 11.73 11.27
C THR A 57 -8.81 11.15 9.89
N GLY A 58 -8.37 9.89 9.78
CA GLY A 58 -8.05 9.25 8.49
C GLY A 58 -6.68 9.58 7.90
N HIS A 59 -5.88 10.42 8.56
CA HIS A 59 -4.57 10.91 8.09
C HIS A 59 -3.49 9.81 8.09
N ILE A 60 -2.58 9.84 7.12
CA ILE A 60 -1.39 8.98 7.07
C ILE A 60 -0.26 9.68 7.85
N LYS A 61 0.30 9.04 8.87
CA LYS A 61 1.52 9.54 9.53
C LYS A 61 2.71 8.72 9.08
N ILE A 62 3.74 9.35 8.53
CA ILE A 62 5.00 8.70 8.11
C ILE A 62 6.11 9.18 9.04
N PRO A 63 6.73 8.30 9.86
CA PRO A 63 7.86 8.72 10.67
C PRO A 63 9.12 8.94 9.83
N ALA A 64 9.81 10.05 10.11
CA ALA A 64 11.09 10.48 9.53
C ALA A 64 12.20 9.49 9.84
N ILE A 65 12.13 8.84 11.02
CA ILE A 65 12.99 7.74 11.47
C ILE A 65 12.07 6.61 11.98
N SER A 66 12.09 5.46 11.31
CA SER A 66 11.36 4.25 11.70
C SER A 66 12.36 3.16 12.09
N ILE A 67 12.24 2.63 13.31
CA ILE A 67 13.15 1.63 13.88
C ILE A 67 13.06 0.29 13.13
N ASN A 68 11.89 -0.06 12.59
CA ASN A 68 11.74 -1.25 11.75
C ASN A 68 12.31 -1.06 10.33
N ARG A 69 12.38 0.19 9.84
CA ARG A 69 13.13 0.55 8.63
C ARG A 69 14.66 0.42 8.83
N ILE A 70 15.14 0.48 10.08
CA ILE A 70 16.52 0.14 10.45
C ILE A 70 16.71 -1.37 10.56
N SER A 71 15.72 -2.14 11.05
CA SER A 71 15.83 -3.60 11.13
C SER A 71 15.88 -4.24 9.74
N GLU A 72 14.99 -3.92 8.80
CA GLU A 72 15.07 -4.46 7.41
C GLU A 72 16.34 -4.02 6.66
N PHE A 73 16.88 -2.83 6.98
CA PHE A 73 18.12 -2.31 6.41
C PHE A 73 19.38 -2.93 7.03
N VAL A 74 19.32 -3.38 8.29
CA VAL A 74 20.40 -4.09 8.99
C VAL A 74 20.35 -5.61 8.75
N PHE A 75 19.17 -6.19 8.48
CA PHE A 75 18.94 -7.64 8.33
C PHE A 75 18.74 -8.15 6.87
N GLY A 76 18.88 -7.30 5.85
CA GLY A 76 19.12 -7.77 4.47
C GLY A 76 17.91 -8.05 3.56
N GLY A 77 16.76 -7.41 3.79
CA GLY A 77 15.57 -7.54 2.92
C GLY A 77 15.70 -6.84 1.55
N PRO A 78 14.87 -7.19 0.55
CA PRO A 78 14.90 -6.55 -0.78
C PRO A 78 14.64 -5.03 -0.65
N ARG A 79 15.50 -4.22 -1.28
CA ARG A 79 15.53 -2.75 -1.16
C ARG A 79 14.17 -2.10 -1.49
N ARG A 80 13.33 -1.83 -0.47
CA ARG A 80 12.09 -1.04 -0.61
C ARG A 80 12.44 0.45 -0.75
N THR A 81 11.91 1.10 -1.80
CA THR A 81 12.11 2.55 -1.99
C THR A 81 11.08 3.36 -1.21
N LEU A 82 11.34 4.65 -0.92
CA LEU A 82 10.35 5.52 -0.29
C LEU A 82 9.02 5.58 -1.06
N ARG A 83 9.07 5.47 -2.39
CA ARG A 83 7.87 5.40 -3.22
C ARG A 83 7.10 4.09 -3.03
N ASP A 84 7.80 2.97 -2.84
CA ASP A 84 7.14 1.68 -2.55
C ASP A 84 6.42 1.75 -1.21
N LEU A 85 7.07 2.31 -0.18
CA LEU A 85 6.42 2.54 1.11
C LEU A 85 5.20 3.45 0.98
N LEU A 86 5.31 4.58 0.29
CA LEU A 86 4.19 5.49 0.08
C LEU A 86 3.01 4.82 -0.63
N ARG A 87 3.26 4.03 -1.68
CA ARG A 87 2.19 3.29 -2.38
C ARG A 87 1.49 2.29 -1.48
N HIS A 88 2.25 1.61 -0.61
CA HIS A 88 1.73 0.67 0.37
C HIS A 88 0.84 1.38 1.39
N GLU A 89 1.31 2.47 2.01
CA GLU A 89 0.51 3.25 2.96
C GLU A 89 -0.76 3.85 2.31
N TYR A 90 -0.67 4.30 1.05
CA TYR A 90 -1.84 4.77 0.32
C TYR A 90 -2.88 3.68 0.06
N ALA A 91 -2.47 2.41 0.00
CA ALA A 91 -3.42 1.31 -0.09
C ALA A 91 -4.29 1.23 1.17
N HIS A 92 -3.70 1.31 2.36
CA HIS A 92 -4.47 1.37 3.61
C HIS A 92 -5.37 2.61 3.68
N ALA A 93 -4.88 3.77 3.24
CA ALA A 93 -5.71 4.97 3.18
C ALA A 93 -6.93 4.81 2.24
N ILE A 94 -6.74 4.18 1.08
CA ILE A 94 -7.85 3.80 0.20
C ILE A 94 -8.79 2.83 0.92
N ALA A 95 -8.24 1.85 1.64
CA ALA A 95 -9.02 0.85 2.35
C ALA A 95 -10.01 1.50 3.35
N ASP A 96 -9.53 2.50 4.07
CA ASP A 96 -10.28 3.21 5.10
C ASP A 96 -11.23 4.30 4.56
N THR A 97 -10.86 4.99 3.49
CA THR A 97 -11.73 6.00 2.85
C THR A 97 -12.81 5.37 1.98
N HIS A 98 -12.59 4.15 1.50
CA HIS A 98 -13.49 3.41 0.61
C HIS A 98 -13.97 2.09 1.23
N ARG A 99 -14.26 2.09 2.54
CA ARG A 99 -14.67 0.88 3.29
C ARG A 99 -15.82 0.10 2.63
N GLY A 100 -16.76 0.75 1.96
CA GLY A 100 -17.86 0.08 1.26
C GLY A 100 -17.43 -0.79 0.06
N LEU A 101 -16.30 -0.45 -0.56
CA LEU A 101 -15.68 -1.23 -1.63
C LEU A 101 -14.74 -2.31 -1.09
N ILE A 102 -14.23 -2.14 0.13
CA ILE A 102 -13.21 -3.02 0.69
C ILE A 102 -13.83 -4.09 1.57
N ARG A 103 -14.82 -3.70 2.39
CA ARG A 103 -15.65 -4.63 3.17
C ARG A 103 -16.74 -5.20 2.27
N SER A 104 -16.32 -5.96 1.27
CA SER A 104 -17.21 -6.52 0.26
C SER A 104 -16.90 -7.98 0.00
N ARG A 105 -17.87 -8.67 -0.59
CA ARG A 105 -17.68 -10.04 -1.07
C ARG A 105 -16.61 -10.10 -2.17
N GLN A 106 -16.56 -9.11 -3.05
CA GLN A 106 -15.57 -9.01 -4.13
C GLN A 106 -14.14 -8.98 -3.59
N PHE A 107 -13.91 -8.33 -2.44
CA PHE A 107 -12.62 -8.35 -1.77
C PHE A 107 -12.30 -9.76 -1.26
N SER A 108 -13.23 -10.35 -0.50
CA SER A 108 -13.00 -11.68 0.09
C SER A 108 -12.87 -12.79 -0.95
N ASP A 109 -13.57 -12.70 -2.06
CA ASP A 109 -13.42 -13.62 -3.20
C ASP A 109 -12.03 -13.48 -3.87
N ALA A 110 -11.40 -12.30 -3.80
CA ALA A 110 -10.08 -12.06 -4.38
C ALA A 110 -8.91 -12.38 -3.42
N PHE A 111 -9.06 -12.04 -2.14
CA PHE A 111 -8.00 -12.13 -1.12
C PHE A 111 -8.16 -13.33 -0.17
N GLY A 112 -9.26 -14.08 -0.25
CA GLY A 112 -9.50 -15.29 0.54
C GLY A 112 -10.10 -15.05 1.93
N SER A 113 -10.03 -13.82 2.45
CA SER A 113 -10.66 -13.44 3.72
C SER A 113 -11.11 -11.98 3.73
N SER A 114 -11.69 -11.53 4.85
CA SER A 114 -12.08 -10.13 5.01
C SER A 114 -10.84 -9.25 5.15
N HIS A 115 -10.88 -8.01 4.66
CA HIS A 115 -9.74 -7.08 4.78
C HIS A 115 -9.28 -6.92 6.24
N ASP A 116 -10.23 -6.85 7.18
CA ASP A 116 -9.94 -6.60 8.60
C ASP A 116 -9.64 -7.89 9.40
N SER A 117 -9.48 -9.04 8.72
CA SER A 117 -9.14 -10.29 9.41
C SER A 117 -7.64 -10.39 9.65
N CYS A 118 -7.23 -10.51 10.91
CA CYS A 118 -5.84 -10.73 11.30
C CYS A 118 -5.43 -12.23 11.18
N ILE A 119 -5.84 -12.88 10.08
CA ILE A 119 -5.53 -14.29 9.85
C ILE A 119 -4.21 -14.35 9.10
N GLU A 120 -3.17 -14.83 9.78
CA GLU A 120 -1.88 -15.08 9.17
C GLU A 120 -1.94 -16.28 8.22
N ALA A 121 -1.35 -16.13 7.04
CA ALA A 121 -1.20 -17.19 6.07
C ALA A 121 0.27 -17.62 6.00
N LYS A 122 0.49 -18.90 5.70
CA LYS A 122 1.84 -19.34 5.34
C LYS A 122 2.21 -18.74 3.99
N TYR A 123 3.36 -18.08 3.91
CA TYR A 123 3.85 -17.55 2.64
C TYR A 123 3.87 -18.62 1.54
N CYS A 124 3.34 -18.21 0.39
CA CYS A 124 3.25 -19.02 -0.82
C CYS A 124 3.48 -18.10 -2.02
N GLU A 125 4.53 -18.35 -2.82
CA GLU A 125 4.92 -17.49 -3.95
C GLU A 125 3.88 -17.43 -5.07
N THR A 126 2.97 -18.40 -5.13
CA THR A 126 1.89 -18.43 -6.11
C THR A 126 0.66 -17.66 -5.64
N GLU A 127 0.59 -17.28 -4.38
CA GLU A 127 -0.53 -16.55 -3.78
C GLU A 127 -0.11 -15.15 -3.36
N HIS A 128 1.13 -14.97 -2.91
CA HIS A 128 1.62 -13.75 -2.27
C HIS A 128 2.74 -13.13 -3.09
N VAL A 129 2.66 -11.82 -3.30
CA VAL A 129 3.67 -11.06 -4.07
C VAL A 129 4.98 -10.87 -3.27
N THR A 130 4.92 -10.98 -1.94
CA THR A 130 6.04 -10.91 -0.99
C THR A 130 5.75 -11.76 0.25
N HIS A 131 6.77 -12.02 1.07
CA HIS A 131 6.57 -12.63 2.40
C HIS A 131 5.67 -11.78 3.30
N TYR A 132 5.78 -10.46 3.19
CA TYR A 132 4.99 -9.53 4.00
C TYR A 132 3.50 -9.58 3.64
N ALA A 133 3.17 -9.83 2.37
CA ALA A 133 1.79 -10.03 1.94
C ALA A 133 1.10 -11.24 2.61
N ALA A 134 1.85 -12.18 3.21
CA ALA A 134 1.26 -13.33 3.89
C ALA A 134 0.86 -13.04 5.35
N THR A 135 1.18 -11.85 5.88
CA THR A 135 0.88 -11.46 7.26
C THR A 135 -0.61 -11.43 7.54
N ASP A 136 -1.40 -10.81 6.67
CA ASP A 136 -2.86 -10.87 6.66
C ASP A 136 -3.42 -10.33 5.32
N SER A 137 -4.74 -10.33 5.16
CA SER A 137 -5.41 -9.81 3.96
C SER A 137 -5.25 -8.30 3.74
N SER A 138 -5.08 -7.52 4.81
CA SER A 138 -4.85 -6.07 4.71
C SER A 138 -3.46 -5.79 4.12
N GLU A 139 -2.45 -6.51 4.61
CA GLU A 139 -1.07 -6.43 4.11
C GLU A 139 -0.93 -7.01 2.70
N ASP A 140 -1.63 -8.10 2.38
CA ASP A 140 -1.69 -8.66 1.03
C ASP A 140 -2.26 -7.65 0.03
N PHE A 141 -3.38 -7.01 0.39
CA PHE A 141 -3.97 -5.94 -0.41
C PHE A 141 -2.99 -4.79 -0.61
N ALA A 142 -2.33 -4.32 0.45
CA ALA A 142 -1.40 -3.21 0.37
C ALA A 142 -0.17 -3.51 -0.50
N GLU A 143 0.38 -4.71 -0.40
CA GLU A 143 1.49 -5.16 -1.25
C GLU A 143 1.09 -5.32 -2.71
N VAL A 144 -0.06 -5.95 -3.00
CA VAL A 144 -0.58 -6.08 -4.36
C VAL A 144 -0.84 -4.71 -4.98
N PHE A 145 -1.45 -3.79 -4.23
CA PHE A 145 -1.72 -2.43 -4.67
C PHE A 145 -0.43 -1.65 -4.95
N MET A 146 0.57 -1.79 -4.08
CA MET A 146 1.88 -1.18 -4.26
C MET A 146 2.56 -1.64 -5.56
N TYR A 147 2.56 -2.94 -5.83
CA TYR A 147 3.07 -3.48 -7.09
C TYR A 147 2.22 -3.07 -8.30
N PHE A 148 0.90 -2.96 -8.14
CA PHE A 148 0.01 -2.46 -9.19
C PHE A 148 0.42 -1.07 -9.65
N LEU A 149 0.58 -0.11 -8.73
CA LEU A 149 1.02 1.25 -9.06
C LEU A 149 2.45 1.26 -9.61
N LYS A 150 3.37 0.55 -8.97
CA LYS A 150 4.77 0.46 -9.39
C LYS A 150 4.92 -0.01 -10.85
N HIS A 151 4.06 -0.93 -11.27
CA HIS A 151 4.04 -1.47 -12.63
C HIS A 151 2.97 -0.85 -13.54
N ARG A 152 2.41 0.31 -13.15
CA ARG A 152 1.44 1.07 -13.96
C ARG A 152 0.25 0.21 -14.39
N GLY A 153 -0.25 -0.62 -13.48
CA GLY A 153 -1.36 -1.56 -13.67
C GLY A 153 -1.04 -2.82 -14.49
N ARG A 154 0.19 -2.97 -15.01
CA ARG A 154 0.63 -4.14 -15.79
C ARG A 154 1.12 -5.23 -14.85
N LEU A 155 0.55 -6.43 -14.93
CA LEU A 155 0.94 -7.57 -14.10
C LEU A 155 2.29 -8.14 -14.57
N PRO A 156 3.36 -8.09 -13.76
CA PRO A 156 4.66 -8.67 -14.12
C PRO A 156 4.58 -10.18 -14.34
N HIS A 157 5.37 -10.72 -15.28
CA HIS A 157 5.36 -12.16 -15.62
C HIS A 157 5.54 -13.07 -14.40
N ARG A 158 6.44 -12.73 -13.48
CA ARG A 158 6.70 -13.52 -12.26
C ARG A 158 5.50 -13.65 -11.30
N PHE A 159 4.50 -12.78 -11.44
CA PHE A 159 3.31 -12.74 -10.59
C PHE A 159 2.07 -13.25 -11.33
N GLN A 160 2.24 -13.92 -12.46
CA GLN A 160 1.13 -14.34 -13.33
C GLN A 160 0.42 -15.62 -12.89
N THR A 161 0.30 -15.87 -11.59
CA THR A 161 -0.45 -16.99 -11.04
C THR A 161 -1.96 -16.70 -10.99
N PRO A 162 -2.84 -17.71 -10.96
CA PRO A 162 -4.28 -17.49 -10.89
C PRO A 162 -4.72 -16.64 -9.68
N SER A 163 -4.15 -16.91 -8.50
CA SER A 163 -4.46 -16.18 -7.26
C SER A 163 -4.07 -14.70 -7.36
N ILE A 164 -2.81 -14.42 -7.73
CA ILE A 164 -2.34 -13.02 -7.86
C ILE A 164 -3.08 -12.30 -9.00
N ARG A 165 -3.41 -12.97 -10.11
CA ARG A 165 -4.25 -12.38 -11.17
C ARG A 165 -5.62 -11.95 -10.66
N SER A 166 -6.24 -12.72 -9.76
CA SER A 166 -7.54 -12.36 -9.16
C SER A 166 -7.42 -11.09 -8.32
N LYS A 167 -6.42 -11.03 -7.42
CA LYS A 167 -6.11 -9.85 -6.59
C LYS A 167 -5.78 -8.61 -7.44
N TRP A 168 -5.00 -8.79 -8.50
CA TRP A 168 -4.66 -7.73 -9.44
C TRP A 168 -5.87 -7.19 -10.22
N ARG A 169 -6.78 -8.09 -10.61
CA ARG A 169 -8.05 -7.73 -11.25
C ARG A 169 -8.93 -6.95 -10.29
N PHE A 170 -9.01 -7.35 -9.02
CA PHE A 170 -9.72 -6.60 -8.00
C PHE A 170 -9.20 -5.16 -7.90
N VAL A 171 -7.89 -4.95 -7.76
CA VAL A 171 -7.31 -3.58 -7.68
C VAL A 171 -7.63 -2.77 -8.94
N ARG A 172 -7.58 -3.38 -10.12
CA ARG A 172 -7.97 -2.71 -11.37
C ARG A 172 -9.43 -2.28 -11.38
N GLN A 173 -10.34 -3.16 -10.94
CA GLN A 173 -11.77 -2.86 -10.87
C GLN A 173 -12.06 -1.79 -9.81
N LEU A 174 -11.42 -1.89 -8.64
CA LEU A 174 -11.48 -0.88 -7.58
C LEU A 174 -11.10 0.50 -8.12
N SER A 175 -9.99 0.57 -8.87
CA SER A 175 -9.53 1.79 -9.56
C SER A 175 -10.60 2.40 -10.46
N ALA A 176 -11.28 1.59 -11.27
CA ALA A 176 -12.33 2.05 -12.16
C ALA A 176 -13.59 2.52 -11.42
N VAL A 177 -14.00 1.78 -10.39
CA VAL A 177 -15.18 2.10 -9.56
C VAL A 177 -14.96 3.39 -8.78
N ILE A 178 -13.79 3.59 -8.19
CA ILE A 178 -13.40 4.83 -7.51
C ILE A 178 -13.36 5.99 -8.51
N GLY A 179 -12.76 5.80 -9.70
CA GLY A 179 -12.72 6.81 -10.75
C GLY A 179 -14.12 7.23 -11.26
N ASN A 180 -15.11 6.34 -11.13
CA ASN A 180 -16.51 6.63 -11.44
C ASN A 180 -17.30 7.18 -10.23
N HIS A 181 -16.62 7.57 -9.15
CA HIS A 181 -17.20 8.09 -7.90
C HIS A 181 -18.20 7.16 -7.21
N GLN A 182 -18.15 5.87 -7.51
CA GLN A 182 -19.02 4.88 -6.88
C GLN A 182 -18.55 4.56 -5.45
N ARG A 183 -19.50 4.33 -4.55
CA ARG A 183 -19.23 4.08 -3.13
C ARG A 183 -19.32 2.59 -2.74
N ARG A 184 -19.82 1.75 -3.65
CA ARG A 184 -20.05 0.31 -3.54
C ARG A 184 -19.89 -0.32 -4.93
N TRP A 185 -19.65 -1.62 -4.97
CA TRP A 185 -19.54 -2.42 -6.20
C TRP A 185 -20.85 -2.45 -6.98
#